data_AF-A0A9W8G4R9-F1
#
_entry.id   AF-A0A9W8G4R9-F1
#
_cell.length_a   1.000
_cell.length_b   1.000
_cell.length_c   1.000
_cell.angle_alpha   90.00
_cell.angle_beta   90.00
_cell.angle_gamma   90.00
#
_symmetry.space_group_name_H-M   'P 1'
#
loop_
_entity.id
_entity.type
_entity.pdbx_description
1 polymer ?
#
loop_
_entity_poly.entity_id
_entity_poly.type
_entity_poly.pdbx_seq_one_letter_code
_entity_poly.pdbx_strand_id
1 'polypeptide(L)'
;YNIIPSNPKEASRQEQLRDQMADIIVASNGVKSGNEEAKAKFNELSAKIKEVITKSLKDNGNNGHFTGDKLTYIDILIYSCFKGLIGFSKTYTPEYVEVFNGMITPEIAKLISTVNAEPKFQERLAKDKEYFPFLA
;
A
#
# COMPACT_ATOMS: atom_id res chain seq x y z
N TYR A 1 11.32 -15.37 6.31
CA TYR A 1 11.52 -14.60 5.08
C TYR A 1 12.70 -13.66 5.32
N ASN A 2 13.71 -13.62 4.44
CA ASN A 2 14.72 -12.54 4.44
C ASN A 2 14.11 -11.35 3.68
N ILE A 3 13.25 -10.60 4.38
CA ILE A 3 12.31 -9.67 3.73
C ILE A 3 12.86 -8.27 3.53
N ILE A 4 13.97 -7.93 4.20
CA ILE A 4 14.68 -6.66 4.05
C ILE A 4 15.82 -6.88 3.04
N PRO A 5 15.98 -6.01 2.02
CA PRO A 5 17.08 -6.10 1.08
C PRO A 5 18.44 -6.07 1.76
N SER A 6 19.39 -6.87 1.28
CA SER A 6 20.78 -6.84 1.75
C SER A 6 21.50 -5.53 1.38
N ASN A 7 20.97 -4.79 0.39
CA ASN A 7 21.48 -3.49 -0.02
C ASN A 7 20.94 -2.37 0.92
N PRO A 8 21.82 -1.68 1.67
CA PRO A 8 21.39 -0.66 2.63
C PRO A 8 20.58 0.49 2.01
N LYS A 9 20.86 0.86 0.76
CA LYS A 9 20.14 1.93 0.07
C LYS A 9 18.71 1.52 -0.30
N GLU A 10 18.52 0.26 -0.66
CA GLU A 10 17.19 -0.29 -0.94
C GLU A 10 16.39 -0.47 0.34
N ALA A 11 17.03 -0.98 1.41
CA ALA A 11 16.40 -1.07 2.73
C ALA A 11 15.94 0.31 3.24
N SER A 12 16.79 1.34 3.14
CA SER A 12 16.43 2.71 3.55
C SER A 12 15.24 3.27 2.75
N ARG A 13 15.17 2.98 1.45
CA ARG A 13 14.02 3.41 0.62
C ARG A 13 12.72 2.72 1.02
N GLN A 14 12.77 1.43 1.36
CA GLN A 14 11.59 0.70 1.83
C GLN A 14 11.08 1.23 3.17
N GLU A 15 11.98 1.55 4.10
CA GLU A 15 11.63 2.17 5.38
C GLU A 15 11.02 3.56 5.19
N GLN A 16 11.60 4.39 4.31
CA GLN A 16 11.02 5.70 3.99
C GLN A 16 9.62 5.57 3.39
N LEU A 17 9.40 4.61 2.48
CA LEU A 17 8.08 4.36 1.91
C LEU A 17 7.08 3.89 2.96
N ARG A 18 7.50 3.06 3.92
CA ARG A 18 6.66 2.66 5.06
C ARG A 18 6.22 3.87 5.88
N ASP A 19 7.15 4.74 6.22
CA ASP A 19 6.84 5.92 7.03
C ASP A 19 5.88 6.87 6.29
N GLN A 20 6.08 7.07 4.98
CA GLN A 20 5.14 7.84 4.14
C GLN A 20 3.75 7.18 4.09
N MET A 21 3.65 5.85 4.05
CA MET A 21 2.36 5.16 4.12
C MET A 21 1.67 5.34 5.47
N ALA A 22 2.43 5.33 6.57
CA ALA A 22 1.89 5.64 7.88
C ALA A 22 1.34 7.08 7.94
N ASP A 23 2.04 8.04 7.31
CA ASP A 23 1.56 9.43 7.23
C ASP A 23 0.24 9.56 6.48
N ILE A 24 0.01 8.76 5.42
CA ILE A 24 -1.30 8.73 4.74
C ILE A 24 -2.41 8.24 5.67
N ILE A 25 -2.15 7.20 6.46
CA ILE A 25 -3.13 6.66 7.41
C ILE A 25 -3.45 7.69 8.49
N VAL A 26 -2.45 8.42 8.98
CA VAL A 26 -2.67 9.50 9.97
C VAL A 26 -3.44 10.67 9.34
N ALA A 27 -3.06 11.09 8.14
CA ALA A 27 -3.72 12.18 7.44
C ALA A 27 -5.18 11.84 7.10
N SER A 28 -5.48 10.60 6.70
CA SER A 28 -6.85 10.16 6.38
C SER A 28 -7.79 10.26 7.59
N ASN A 29 -7.31 9.93 8.79
CA ASN A 29 -8.05 10.14 10.03
C ASN A 29 -8.34 11.63 10.30
N GLY A 30 -7.39 12.51 9.98
CA GLY A 30 -7.57 13.96 10.05
C GLY A 30 -8.67 14.46 9.10
N VAL A 31 -8.75 13.91 7.89
CA VAL A 31 -9.82 14.30 6.95
C VAL A 31 -11.21 13.91 7.46
N LYS A 32 -11.34 12.73 8.10
CA LYS A 32 -12.60 12.30 8.74
C LYS A 32 -13.11 13.29 9.80
N SER A 33 -12.20 14.03 10.44
CA SER A 33 -12.54 15.06 11.43
C SER A 33 -12.99 16.39 10.82
N GLY A 34 -13.07 16.50 9.49
CA GLY A 34 -13.42 17.74 8.77
C GLY A 34 -12.30 18.78 8.73
N ASN A 35 -11.06 18.38 9.02
CA ASN A 35 -9.90 19.29 8.98
C ASN A 35 -9.42 19.47 7.53
N GLU A 36 -9.60 20.68 6.98
CA GLU A 36 -9.21 21.02 5.61
C GLU A 36 -7.69 20.99 5.39
N GLU A 37 -6.87 21.30 6.41
CA GLU A 37 -5.40 21.16 6.32
C GLU A 37 -5.01 19.68 6.22
N ALA A 38 -5.66 18.82 7.01
CA ALA A 38 -5.46 17.38 6.91
C ALA A 38 -5.88 16.84 5.54
N LYS A 39 -6.96 17.38 4.95
CA LYS A 39 -7.42 17.04 3.60
C LYS A 39 -6.40 17.42 2.52
N ALA A 40 -5.87 18.64 2.59
CA ALA A 40 -4.84 19.09 1.66
C ALA A 40 -3.59 18.22 1.76
N LYS A 41 -3.13 17.96 2.99
CA LYS A 41 -1.97 17.09 3.26
C LYS A 41 -2.21 15.66 2.79
N PHE A 42 -3.40 15.11 3.01
CA PHE A 42 -3.77 13.77 2.53
C PHE A 42 -3.71 13.69 1.01
N ASN A 43 -4.27 14.67 0.29
CA ASN A 43 -4.23 14.71 -1.17
C ASN A 43 -2.80 14.81 -1.70
N GLU A 44 -1.97 15.67 -1.10
CA GLU A 44 -0.56 15.83 -1.46
C GLU A 44 0.24 14.52 -1.26
N LEU A 45 0.11 13.90 -0.09
CA LEU A 45 0.81 12.65 0.23
C LEU A 45 0.34 11.51 -0.67
N SER A 46 -0.96 11.42 -0.94
CA SER A 46 -1.54 10.41 -1.81
C SER A 46 -1.01 10.52 -3.24
N ALA A 47 -0.91 11.74 -3.78
CA ALA A 47 -0.33 11.97 -5.10
C ALA A 47 1.15 11.58 -5.16
N LYS A 48 1.95 12.01 -4.16
CA LYS A 48 3.38 11.69 -4.07
C LYS A 48 3.64 10.19 -3.95
N ILE A 49 2.91 9.49 -3.08
CA ILE A 49 3.08 8.04 -2.90
C ILE A 49 2.67 7.28 -4.17
N LYS A 50 1.56 7.66 -4.79
CA LYS A 50 1.14 7.09 -6.08
C LYS A 50 2.26 7.21 -7.12
N GLU A 51 2.86 8.39 -7.23
CA GLU A 51 3.96 8.63 -8.17
C GLU A 51 5.19 7.79 -7.84
N VAL A 52 5.65 7.80 -6.59
CA VAL A 52 6.82 7.05 -6.13
C VAL A 52 6.66 5.56 -6.41
N ILE A 53 5.54 4.96 -5.98
CA ILE A 53 5.30 3.53 -6.18
C ILE A 53 5.22 3.19 -7.66
N THR A 54 4.45 3.95 -8.43
CA THR A 54 4.28 3.70 -9.87
C THR A 54 5.62 3.80 -10.60
N LYS A 55 6.44 4.81 -10.28
CA LYS A 55 7.77 4.97 -10.85
C LYS A 55 8.67 3.79 -10.49
N SER A 56 8.74 3.41 -9.22
CA SER A 56 9.57 2.27 -8.78
C SER A 56 9.15 0.97 -9.45
N LEU A 57 7.86 0.73 -9.62
CA LEU A 57 7.36 -0.44 -10.35
C LEU A 57 7.77 -0.42 -11.82
N LYS A 58 7.68 0.73 -12.50
CA LYS A 58 8.14 0.88 -13.88
C LYS A 58 9.64 0.67 -14.01
N ASP A 59 10.42 1.27 -13.11
CA ASP A 59 11.88 1.13 -13.09
C ASP A 59 12.31 -0.33 -12.83
N ASN A 60 11.49 -1.12 -12.13
CA ASN A 60 11.66 -2.56 -11.94
C ASN A 60 11.04 -3.42 -13.07
N GLY A 61 10.72 -2.81 -14.23
CA GLY A 61 10.17 -3.50 -15.39
C GLY A 61 8.69 -3.91 -15.26
N ASN A 62 7.99 -3.37 -14.26
CA ASN A 62 6.57 -3.65 -13.97
C ASN A 62 6.27 -5.15 -13.93
N ASN A 63 7.15 -5.94 -13.30
CA ASN A 63 7.02 -7.40 -13.24
C ASN A 63 6.04 -7.90 -12.17
N GLY A 64 5.42 -7.00 -11.40
CA GLY A 64 4.52 -7.35 -10.29
C GLY A 64 5.18 -7.30 -8.92
N HIS A 65 6.48 -7.00 -8.86
CA HIS A 65 7.23 -6.79 -7.63
C HIS A 65 7.78 -5.37 -7.59
N PHE A 66 7.82 -4.78 -6.40
CA PHE A 66 8.36 -3.45 -6.17
C PHE A 66 9.87 -3.40 -6.43
N THR A 67 10.58 -4.50 -6.13
CA THR A 67 12.01 -4.63 -6.37
C THR A 67 12.38 -6.07 -6.69
N GLY A 68 13.28 -6.27 -7.65
CA GLY A 68 13.70 -7.60 -8.07
C GLY A 68 12.55 -8.41 -8.66
N ASP A 69 12.60 -9.73 -8.51
CA ASP A 69 11.66 -10.70 -9.12
C ASP A 69 10.96 -11.59 -8.09
N LYS A 70 11.00 -11.20 -6.80
CA LYS A 70 10.45 -11.99 -5.69
C LYS A 70 9.58 -11.12 -4.80
N LEU A 71 8.64 -11.77 -4.12
CA LEU A 71 7.85 -11.13 -3.08
C LEU A 71 8.75 -10.70 -1.90
N THR A 72 8.66 -9.43 -1.55
CA THR A 72 9.36 -8.79 -0.44
C THR A 72 8.38 -8.13 0.54
N TYR A 73 8.89 -7.59 1.64
CA TYR A 73 8.07 -6.98 2.68
C TYR A 73 7.33 -5.76 2.13
N ILE A 74 7.98 -4.98 1.28
CA ILE A 74 7.38 -3.76 0.75
C ILE A 74 6.21 -4.07 -0.19
N ASP A 75 6.24 -5.20 -0.92
CA ASP A 75 5.09 -5.65 -1.73
C ASP A 75 3.87 -5.93 -0.84
N ILE A 76 4.09 -6.65 0.26
CA ILE A 76 3.05 -6.97 1.24
C ILE A 76 2.54 -5.70 1.93
N LEU A 77 3.43 -4.75 2.24
CA LEU A 77 3.04 -3.47 2.83
C LEU A 77 2.16 -2.66 1.88
N ILE A 78 2.57 -2.52 0.61
CA ILE A 78 1.79 -1.81 -0.42
C ILE A 78 0.42 -2.46 -0.59
N TYR A 79 0.39 -3.79 -0.74
CA TYR A 79 -0.84 -4.57 -0.80
C TYR A 79 -1.74 -4.28 0.40
N SER A 80 -1.20 -4.42 1.61
CA SER A 80 -1.97 -4.30 2.85
C SER A 80 -2.50 -2.88 3.06
N CYS A 81 -1.70 -1.87 2.68
CA CYS A 81 -2.10 -0.48 2.74
C CYS A 81 -3.33 -0.23 1.84
N PHE A 82 -3.27 -0.58 0.55
CA PHE A 82 -4.39 -0.34 -0.37
C PHE A 82 -5.62 -1.19 -0.05
N LYS A 83 -5.46 -2.49 0.19
CA LYS A 83 -6.58 -3.37 0.55
C LYS A 83 -7.21 -2.97 1.88
N GLY A 84 -6.39 -2.66 2.88
CA GLY A 84 -6.82 -2.20 4.19
C GLY A 84 -7.57 -0.88 4.13
N LEU A 85 -7.00 0.14 3.48
CA LEU A 85 -7.64 1.45 3.33
C LEU A 85 -8.97 1.36 2.59
N ILE A 86 -9.04 0.61 1.49
CA ILE A 86 -10.28 0.43 0.73
C ILE A 86 -11.30 -0.36 1.52
N GLY A 87 -10.92 -1.49 2.13
CA GLY A 87 -11.83 -2.34 2.90
C GLY A 87 -12.38 -1.63 4.14
N PHE A 88 -11.52 -0.90 4.85
CA PHE A 88 -11.92 -0.04 5.96
C PHE A 88 -12.88 1.06 5.48
N SER A 89 -12.55 1.75 4.38
CA SER A 89 -13.37 2.85 3.86
C SER A 89 -14.75 2.38 3.44
N LYS A 90 -14.87 1.21 2.79
CA LYS A 90 -16.17 0.62 2.46
C LYS A 90 -17.09 0.45 3.67
N THR A 91 -16.52 0.21 4.85
CA THR A 91 -17.26 -0.05 6.09
C THR A 91 -17.56 1.24 6.86
N TYR A 92 -16.58 2.14 6.95
CA TYR A 92 -16.63 3.25 7.91
C TYR A 92 -16.62 4.64 7.30
N THR A 93 -16.11 4.80 6.08
CA THR A 93 -15.95 6.09 5.40
C THR A 93 -16.08 5.94 3.87
N PRO A 94 -17.27 5.56 3.35
CA PRO A 94 -17.45 5.15 1.95
C PRO A 94 -17.06 6.22 0.92
N GLU A 95 -17.15 7.50 1.28
CA GLU A 95 -16.78 8.64 0.46
C GLU A 95 -15.30 8.67 0.05
N TYR A 96 -14.42 7.96 0.77
CA TYR A 96 -13.00 7.86 0.43
C TYR A 96 -12.64 6.66 -0.46
N VAL A 97 -13.58 5.74 -0.70
CA VAL A 97 -13.32 4.55 -1.53
C VAL A 97 -12.82 4.95 -2.91
N GLU A 98 -13.46 5.94 -3.55
CA GLU A 98 -13.06 6.44 -4.87
C GLU A 98 -11.70 7.13 -4.84
N VAL A 99 -11.35 7.80 -3.73
CA VAL A 99 -10.04 8.44 -3.60
C VAL A 99 -8.93 7.40 -3.55
N PHE A 100 -9.09 6.35 -2.74
CA PHE A 100 -8.13 5.27 -2.66
C PHE A 100 -8.07 4.43 -3.94
N ASN A 101 -9.21 4.18 -4.59
CA ASN A 101 -9.24 3.54 -5.91
C ASN A 101 -8.48 4.37 -6.95
N GLY A 102 -8.63 5.70 -6.93
CA GLY A 102 -7.91 6.61 -7.82
C GLY A 102 -6.39 6.61 -7.64
N MET A 103 -5.88 6.07 -6.52
CA MET A 103 -4.44 5.87 -6.30
C MET A 103 -3.92 4.59 -6.95
N ILE A 104 -4.78 3.61 -7.25
CA ILE A 104 -4.38 2.34 -7.86
C ILE A 104 -4.16 2.55 -9.36
N THR A 105 -2.90 2.69 -9.76
CA THR A 105 -2.48 2.64 -11.17
C THR A 105 -2.47 1.20 -11.69
N PRO A 106 -2.41 0.97 -13.01
CA PRO A 106 -2.25 -0.37 -13.57
C PRO A 106 -1.04 -1.13 -13.02
N GLU A 107 0.06 -0.42 -12.74
CA GLU A 107 1.27 -0.98 -12.14
C GLU A 107 1.02 -1.44 -10.70
N ILE A 108 0.36 -0.61 -9.89
CA ILE A 108 -0.02 -0.96 -8.52
C ILE A 108 -1.01 -2.12 -8.53
N ALA A 109 -1.99 -2.12 -9.43
CA ALA A 109 -2.96 -3.21 -9.58
C ALA A 109 -2.27 -4.54 -9.89
N LYS A 110 -1.23 -4.52 -10.74
CA LYS A 110 -0.42 -5.71 -11.05
C LYS A 110 0.32 -6.22 -9.83
N LEU A 111 0.94 -5.34 -9.03
CA LEU A 111 1.55 -5.73 -7.76
C LEU A 111 0.51 -6.36 -6.83
N ILE A 112 -0.64 -5.71 -6.62
CA ILE A 112 -1.70 -6.23 -5.76
C ILE A 112 -2.13 -7.62 -6.21
N SER A 113 -2.33 -7.83 -7.51
CA SER A 113 -2.69 -9.13 -8.08
C SER A 113 -1.60 -10.19 -7.83
N THR A 114 -0.33 -9.81 -7.99
CA THR A 114 0.82 -10.70 -7.77
C THR A 114 0.90 -11.15 -6.30
N VAL A 115 0.76 -10.22 -5.36
CA VAL A 115 0.72 -10.53 -3.93
C VAL A 115 -0.50 -11.40 -3.59
N ASN A 116 -1.66 -11.10 -4.18
CA ASN A 116 -2.89 -11.85 -3.94
C ASN A 116 -2.83 -13.30 -4.47
N ALA A 117 -2.04 -13.54 -5.50
CA ALA A 117 -1.84 -14.87 -6.08
C ALA A 117 -0.86 -15.75 -5.29
N GLU A 118 -0.09 -15.21 -4.33
CA GLU A 118 0.89 -15.97 -3.55
C GLU A 118 0.20 -16.90 -2.53
N PRO A 119 0.26 -18.23 -2.70
CA PRO A 119 -0.50 -19.16 -1.86
C PRO A 119 -0.12 -19.10 -0.38
N LYS A 120 1.17 -18.94 -0.06
CA LYS A 120 1.61 -18.88 1.35
C LYS A 120 1.09 -17.63 2.05
N PHE A 121 0.95 -16.54 1.31
CA PHE A 121 0.40 -15.31 1.84
C PHE A 121 -1.11 -15.45 2.07
N GLN A 122 -1.85 -16.05 1.14
CA GLN A 122 -3.27 -16.33 1.31
C GLN A 122 -3.56 -17.29 2.47
N GLU A 123 -2.76 -18.35 2.63
CA GLU A 123 -2.88 -19.26 3.78
C GLU A 123 -2.68 -18.51 5.11
N ARG A 124 -1.74 -17.57 5.15
CA ARG A 124 -1.49 -16.74 6.32
C ARG A 124 -2.65 -15.78 6.61
N LEU A 125 -3.16 -15.08 5.59
CA LEU A 125 -4.31 -14.19 5.73
C LEU A 125 -5.56 -14.92 6.22
N ALA A 126 -5.79 -16.14 5.75
CA ALA A 126 -6.92 -16.95 6.20
C ALA A 126 -6.83 -17.28 7.71
N LYS A 127 -5.62 -17.55 8.23
CA LYS A 127 -5.40 -17.80 9.66
C LYS A 127 -5.58 -16.55 10.51
N ASP A 128 -5.18 -15.39 9.98
CA ASP A 128 -5.21 -14.12 10.69
C ASP A 128 -6.45 -13.26 10.35
N LYS A 129 -7.49 -13.86 9.72
CA LYS A 129 -8.68 -13.14 9.24
C LYS A 129 -9.42 -12.38 10.33
N GLU A 130 -9.40 -12.89 11.56
CA GLU A 130 -9.97 -12.22 12.73
C GLU A 130 -9.25 -10.89 13.03
N TYR A 131 -7.93 -10.84 12.85
CA TYR A 131 -7.11 -9.67 13.11
C TYR A 131 -7.07 -8.70 11.92
N PHE A 132 -7.21 -9.22 10.70
CA PHE A 132 -7.13 -8.42 9.47
C PHE A 132 -8.31 -8.67 8.52
N PRO A 133 -9.55 -8.36 8.93
CA PRO A 133 -10.76 -8.70 8.17
C PRO A 133 -10.87 -8.01 6.80
N PHE A 134 -10.13 -6.90 6.62
CA PHE A 134 -10.13 -6.11 5.38
C PHE A 134 -9.06 -6.57 4.36
N LEU A 135 -8.14 -7.45 4.77
CA LEU A 135 -7.07 -7.96 3.91
C LEU A 135 -7.42 -9.29 3.24
N ALA A 136 -8.29 -10.08 3.87
CA ALA A 136 -8.77 -11.38 3.37
C ALA A 136 -9.83 -11.26 2.26
#